data_AF-Q7M7E1-F1
#
_entry.id   AF-Q7M7E1-F1
#
_cell.length_a   1.000
_cell.length_b   1.000
_cell.length_c   1.000
_cell.angle_alpha   90.00
_cell.angle_beta   90.00
_cell.angle_gamma   90.00
#
_symmetry.space_group_name_H-M   'P 1'
#
loop_
_entity.id
_entity.type
_entity.pdbx_description
1 polymer ?
#
loop_
_entity_poly.entity_id
_entity_poly.type
_entity_poly.pdbx_seq_one_letter_code
_entity_poly.pdbx_strand_id
1 'polypeptide(L)'
;MLATNVLEHERLSSTQVLSQYKAQQSVERGFRFLKDPLFFTSSVFLKLPERVEALALVMGLCLLVYSLGQRQLRQALAETQTTVKNQLKKPTATPTLRWIFQSFQAVHLLEVAGAGQVSNLNEERRRVVQLLGEACGRYYLVG
;
A
#
# COMPACT_ATOMS: atom_id res chain seq x y z
N MET A 1 -1.97 -34.55 3.06
CA MET A 1 -0.67 -35.09 2.60
C MET A 1 0.06 -33.94 1.92
N LEU A 2 1.21 -33.52 2.46
CA LEU A 2 2.10 -32.54 1.83
C LEU A 2 3.35 -33.31 1.40
N ALA A 3 3.52 -33.49 0.09
CA ALA A 3 4.72 -34.08 -0.50
C ALA A 3 5.71 -32.95 -0.81
N THR A 4 6.89 -33.01 -0.20
CA THR A 4 8.00 -32.07 -0.43
C THR A 4 9.15 -32.84 -1.07
N ASN A 5 9.69 -32.30 -2.16
CA ASN A 5 10.75 -32.91 -2.97
C ASN A 5 12.15 -32.59 -2.44
N VAL A 6 12.33 -32.61 -1.11
CA VAL A 6 13.61 -32.28 -0.47
C VAL A 6 14.05 -33.49 0.36
N LEU A 7 14.87 -34.34 -0.26
CA LEU A 7 15.76 -35.24 0.46
C LEU A 7 16.89 -34.40 1.05
N GLU A 8 16.82 -34.06 2.35
CA GLU A 8 17.85 -34.45 3.31
C GLU A 8 17.56 -33.95 4.72
N HIS A 9 17.88 -34.84 5.66
CA HIS A 9 17.87 -34.69 7.10
C HIS A 9 18.89 -33.65 7.59
N GLU A 10 18.58 -32.35 7.54
CA GLU A 10 19.25 -31.38 8.42
C GLU A 10 18.27 -30.32 8.94
N ARG A 11 17.73 -30.61 10.13
CA ARG A 11 17.30 -29.67 11.19
C ARG A 11 16.96 -28.22 10.77
N LEU A 12 15.96 -28.02 9.93
CA LEU A 12 15.28 -26.72 9.86
C LEU A 12 14.16 -26.71 10.91
N SER A 13 14.42 -26.01 12.02
CA SER A 13 13.51 -25.86 13.15
C SER A 13 12.10 -25.49 12.69
N SER A 14 11.09 -26.20 13.20
CA SER A 14 9.67 -26.06 12.86
C SER A 14 9.15 -24.60 12.91
N THR A 15 9.86 -23.72 13.62
CA THR A 15 9.58 -22.28 13.71
C THR A 15 9.92 -21.48 12.45
N GLN A 16 10.91 -21.90 11.64
CA GLN A 16 11.29 -21.23 10.40
C GLN A 16 10.32 -21.56 9.25
N VAL A 17 9.78 -22.78 9.22
CA VAL A 17 8.73 -23.16 8.27
C VAL A 17 7.45 -22.36 8.54
N LEU A 18 7.09 -22.18 9.82
CA LEU A 18 5.94 -21.38 10.24
C LEU A 18 6.08 -19.88 9.88
N SER A 19 7.28 -19.31 9.96
CA SER A 19 7.49 -17.88 9.62
C SER A 19 7.36 -17.63 8.11
N GLN A 20 7.91 -18.52 7.28
CA GLN A 20 7.75 -18.47 5.82
C GLN A 20 6.28 -18.68 5.41
N TYR A 21 5.57 -19.59 6.08
CA TYR A 21 4.13 -19.82 5.83
C TYR A 21 3.26 -18.62 6.24
N LYS A 22 3.60 -17.93 7.34
CA LYS A 22 2.88 -16.71 7.78
C LYS A 22 3.07 -15.54 6.83
N ALA A 23 4.21 -15.47 6.14
CA ALA A 23 4.46 -14.49 5.09
C ALA A 23 3.57 -14.72 3.86
N GLN A 24 3.20 -15.97 3.56
CA GLN A 24 2.28 -16.31 2.46
C GLN A 24 0.86 -15.76 2.68
N GLN A 25 0.41 -15.70 3.93
CA GLN A 25 -0.88 -15.10 4.31
C GLN A 25 -0.96 -13.56 4.11
N SER A 26 0.21 -12.91 3.95
CA SER A 26 0.30 -11.49 3.54
C SER A 26 -0.06 -11.32 2.06
N VAL A 27 0.36 -12.27 1.22
CA VAL A 27 0.16 -12.25 -0.22
C VAL A 27 -1.33 -12.38 -0.57
N GLU A 28 -2.04 -13.31 0.07
CA GLU A 28 -3.49 -13.48 -0.14
C GLU A 28 -4.32 -12.26 0.27
N ARG A 29 -3.94 -11.60 1.37
CA ARG A 29 -4.55 -10.32 1.78
C ARG A 29 -4.23 -9.19 0.80
N GLY A 30 -3.02 -9.18 0.23
CA GLY A 30 -2.63 -8.27 -0.84
C GLY A 30 -3.49 -8.44 -2.09
N PHE A 31 -3.68 -9.66 -2.58
CA PHE A 31 -4.54 -9.92 -3.74
C PHE A 31 -6.02 -9.59 -3.46
N ARG A 32 -6.52 -9.83 -2.25
CA ARG A 32 -7.87 -9.40 -1.85
C ARG A 32 -8.00 -7.87 -1.82
N PHE A 33 -6.94 -7.18 -1.39
CA PHE A 33 -6.87 -5.73 -1.39
C PHE A 33 -6.90 -5.12 -2.81
N LEU A 34 -6.23 -5.74 -3.79
CA LEU A 34 -6.27 -5.30 -5.18
C LEU A 34 -7.62 -5.57 -5.87
N LYS A 35 -8.35 -6.60 -5.45
CA LYS A 35 -9.68 -6.93 -5.97
C LYS A 35 -10.80 -6.06 -5.38
N ASP A 36 -10.46 -5.16 -4.45
CA ASP A 36 -11.41 -4.26 -3.80
C ASP A 36 -11.85 -3.17 -4.80
N PRO A 37 -13.14 -2.79 -4.86
CA PRO A 37 -13.71 -1.89 -5.87
C PRO A 37 -13.02 -0.52 -6.03
N LEU A 38 -12.16 -0.13 -5.10
CA LEU A 38 -11.29 1.04 -5.21
C LEU A 38 -10.26 0.95 -6.35
N PHE A 39 -9.95 -0.25 -6.87
CA PHE A 39 -9.01 -0.48 -7.99
C PHE A 39 -9.69 -0.82 -9.32
N PHE A 40 -11.01 -0.66 -9.44
CA PHE A 40 -11.74 -0.87 -10.70
C PHE A 40 -11.57 -2.25 -11.37
N THR A 41 -11.14 -3.28 -10.64
CA THR A 41 -10.94 -4.64 -11.20
C THR A 41 -12.24 -5.27 -11.71
N SER A 42 -13.41 -4.80 -11.26
CA SER A 42 -14.72 -5.23 -11.75
C SER A 42 -15.06 -4.69 -13.15
N SER A 43 -14.35 -3.67 -13.64
CA SER A 43 -14.59 -3.08 -14.98
C SER A 43 -13.75 -3.71 -16.08
N VAL A 44 -12.72 -4.48 -15.73
CA VAL A 44 -11.86 -5.14 -16.71
C VAL A 44 -12.50 -6.50 -17.05
N PHE A 45 -13.33 -6.53 -18.09
CA PHE A 45 -13.85 -7.80 -18.65
C PHE A 45 -12.68 -8.62 -19.23
N LEU A 46 -12.05 -9.41 -18.37
CA LEU A 46 -10.98 -10.34 -18.72
C LEU A 46 -11.58 -11.61 -19.33
N LYS A 47 -12.03 -11.52 -20.59
CA LYS A 47 -12.54 -12.69 -21.34
C LYS A 47 -11.42 -13.55 -21.95
N LEU A 48 -10.20 -13.02 -22.07
CA LEU A 48 -9.05 -13.72 -22.65
C LEU A 48 -7.96 -13.98 -21.60
N PRO A 49 -7.33 -15.18 -21.60
CA PRO A 49 -6.31 -15.57 -20.61
C PRO A 49 -5.08 -14.65 -20.60
N GLU A 50 -4.62 -14.17 -21.76
CA GLU A 50 -3.49 -13.22 -21.86
C GLU A 50 -3.73 -11.92 -21.07
N ARG A 51 -4.97 -11.43 -21.05
CA ARG A 51 -5.31 -10.22 -20.29
C ARG A 51 -5.28 -10.48 -18.78
N VAL A 52 -5.59 -11.72 -18.36
CA VAL A 52 -5.54 -12.13 -16.95
C VAL A 52 -4.08 -12.14 -16.48
N GLU A 53 -3.17 -12.65 -17.29
CA GLU A 53 -1.73 -12.67 -16.99
C GLU A 53 -1.15 -11.26 -16.90
N ALA A 54 -1.45 -10.41 -17.90
CA ALA A 54 -1.03 -9.01 -17.87
C ALA A 54 -1.58 -8.26 -16.64
N LEU A 55 -2.86 -8.48 -16.30
CA LEU A 55 -3.45 -7.89 -15.09
C LEU A 55 -2.77 -8.43 -13.82
N ALA A 56 -2.45 -9.72 -13.75
CA ALA A 56 -1.75 -10.33 -12.61
C ALA A 56 -0.37 -9.70 -12.39
N LEU A 57 0.36 -9.44 -13.48
CA LEU A 57 1.65 -8.75 -13.43
C LEU A 57 1.49 -7.31 -12.88
N VAL A 58 0.55 -6.55 -13.44
CA VAL A 58 0.28 -5.17 -12.99
C VAL A 58 -0.16 -5.15 -11.52
N MET A 59 -1.03 -6.08 -11.12
CA MET A 59 -1.44 -6.26 -9.74
C MET A 59 -0.24 -6.57 -8.82
N GLY A 60 0.65 -7.47 -9.22
CA GLY A 60 1.88 -7.78 -8.48
C GLY A 60 2.78 -6.56 -8.32
N LEU A 61 2.96 -5.77 -9.39
CA LEU A 61 3.73 -4.53 -9.36
C LEU A 61 3.10 -3.51 -8.41
N CYS A 62 1.78 -3.33 -8.49
CA CYS A 62 1.05 -2.49 -7.55
C CYS A 62 1.32 -2.93 -6.11
N LEU A 63 1.19 -4.22 -5.77
CA LEU A 63 1.47 -4.72 -4.42
C LEU A 63 2.88 -4.42 -3.93
N LEU A 64 3.86 -4.51 -4.83
CA LEU A 64 5.24 -4.16 -4.50
C LEU A 64 5.35 -2.67 -4.14
N VAL A 65 4.79 -1.79 -4.97
CA VAL A 65 4.74 -0.34 -4.70
C VAL A 65 4.01 -0.06 -3.39
N TYR A 66 2.88 -0.71 -3.14
CA TYR A 66 2.11 -0.59 -1.89
C TYR A 66 2.94 -1.00 -0.67
N SER A 67 3.66 -2.11 -0.77
CA SER A 67 4.47 -2.65 0.33
C SER A 67 5.66 -1.75 0.64
N LEU A 68 6.31 -1.22 -0.41
CA LEU A 68 7.44 -0.30 -0.27
C LEU A 68 6.99 1.02 0.35
N GLY A 69 5.93 1.65 -0.17
CA GLY A 69 5.41 2.90 0.36
C GLY A 69 4.92 2.77 1.80
N GLN A 70 4.27 1.65 2.14
CA GLN A 70 3.87 1.36 3.52
C GLN A 70 5.08 1.22 4.45
N ARG A 71 6.14 0.54 3.99
CA ARG A 71 7.38 0.38 4.76
C ARG A 71 8.06 1.72 4.99
N GLN A 72 8.23 2.53 3.94
CA GLN A 72 8.83 3.86 4.02
C GLN A 72 8.07 4.75 5.01
N LEU A 73 6.75 4.83 4.88
CA LEU A 73 5.93 5.64 5.78
C LEU A 73 6.07 5.21 7.24
N ARG A 74 6.07 3.90 7.51
CA ARG A 74 6.24 3.37 8.87
C ARG A 74 7.63 3.65 9.43
N GLN A 75 8.67 3.60 8.60
CA GLN A 75 10.02 3.97 9.00
C GLN A 75 10.09 5.45 9.37
N ALA A 76 9.58 6.34 8.51
CA ALA A 76 9.54 7.77 8.76
C ALA A 76 8.73 8.13 10.03
N LEU A 77 7.61 7.45 10.28
CA LEU A 77 6.82 7.60 11.52
C LEU A 77 7.60 7.16 12.77
N ALA A 78 8.34 6.06 12.67
CA ALA A 78 9.16 5.56 13.78
C ALA A 78 10.34 6.50 14.10
N GLU A 79 11.03 7.00 13.06
CA GLU A 79 12.15 7.95 13.19
C GLU A 79 11.71 9.28 13.80
N THR A 80 10.55 9.79 13.38
CA THR A 80 9.99 11.04 13.91
C THR A 80 9.23 10.87 15.22
N GLN A 81 9.00 9.63 15.69
CA GLN A 81 8.13 9.29 16.82
C GLN A 81 6.71 9.85 16.70
N THR A 82 6.18 9.88 15.47
CA THR A 82 4.87 10.46 15.17
C THR A 82 3.85 9.37 14.84
N THR A 83 2.58 9.76 14.87
CA THR A 83 1.47 8.89 14.49
C THR A 83 0.55 9.60 13.51
N VAL A 84 -0.17 8.82 12.72
CA VAL A 84 -1.25 9.29 11.85
C VAL A 84 -2.57 8.72 12.35
N LYS A 85 -3.71 9.34 12.03
CA LYS A 85 -5.00 8.76 12.40
C LYS A 85 -5.30 7.55 11.52
N ASN A 86 -5.94 6.54 12.09
CA ASN A 86 -6.50 5.41 11.36
C ASN A 86 -7.97 5.68 10.92
N GLN A 87 -8.64 4.69 10.33
CA GLN A 87 -10.05 4.75 9.92
C GLN A 87 -11.02 5.20 11.04
N LEU A 88 -10.70 4.86 12.29
CA LEU A 88 -11.47 5.23 13.47
C LEU A 88 -11.00 6.54 14.10
N LYS A 89 -10.21 7.34 13.38
CA LYS A 89 -9.60 8.60 13.83
C LYS A 89 -8.63 8.45 15.02
N LYS A 90 -8.19 7.23 15.36
CA LYS A 90 -7.25 6.95 16.45
C LYS A 90 -5.81 7.02 15.96
N PRO A 91 -4.86 7.53 16.77
CA PRO A 91 -3.44 7.56 16.40
C PRO A 91 -2.89 6.15 16.19
N THR A 92 -2.11 5.96 15.12
CA THR A 92 -1.40 4.72 14.81
C THR A 92 -0.01 5.00 14.24
N ALA A 93 0.97 4.23 14.68
CA ALA A 93 2.33 4.21 14.13
C ALA A 93 2.48 3.21 12.96
N THR A 94 1.46 2.36 12.73
CA THR A 94 1.51 1.28 11.73
C THR A 94 0.38 1.39 10.70
N PRO A 95 0.18 2.56 10.05
CA PRO A 95 -0.87 2.73 9.07
C PRO A 95 -0.71 1.74 7.90
N THR A 96 -1.82 1.44 7.24
CA THR A 96 -1.81 0.77 5.94
C THR A 96 -1.80 1.80 4.83
N LEU A 97 -1.05 1.56 3.75
CA LEU A 97 -1.00 2.52 2.65
C LEU A 97 -2.37 2.66 1.96
N ARG A 98 -3.19 1.60 2.00
CA ARG A 98 -4.62 1.66 1.65
C ARG A 98 -5.35 2.80 2.33
N TRP A 99 -5.27 2.87 3.65
CA TRP A 99 -5.96 3.89 4.42
C TRP A 99 -5.43 5.28 4.11
N ILE A 100 -4.11 5.40 3.92
CA ILE A 100 -3.50 6.65 3.50
C ILE A 100 -4.11 7.11 2.18
N PHE A 101 -4.16 6.27 1.14
CA PHE A 101 -4.79 6.67 -0.12
C PHE A 101 -6.27 7.04 0.05
N GLN A 102 -7.05 6.30 0.84
CA GLN A 102 -8.44 6.64 1.13
C GLN A 102 -8.58 8.03 1.77
N SER A 103 -7.69 8.38 2.71
CA SER A 103 -7.66 9.72 3.31
C SER A 103 -7.37 10.82 2.29
N PHE A 104 -6.62 10.50 1.23
CA PHE A 104 -6.26 11.42 0.15
C PHE A 104 -7.25 11.46 -1.01
N GLN A 105 -8.23 10.54 -1.11
CA GLN A 105 -9.24 10.59 -2.17
C GLN A 105 -10.10 11.87 -2.16
N ALA A 106 -10.18 12.53 -1.00
CA ALA A 106 -10.88 13.80 -0.85
C ALA A 106 -10.01 15.03 -1.19
N VAL A 107 -8.74 14.84 -1.54
CA VAL A 107 -7.82 15.91 -1.95
C VAL A 107 -7.99 16.14 -3.45
N HIS A 108 -8.38 17.35 -3.83
CA HIS A 108 -8.65 17.72 -5.22
C HIS A 108 -7.77 18.90 -5.63
N LEU A 109 -7.15 18.84 -6.80
CA LEU A 109 -6.52 20.00 -7.42
C LEU A 109 -7.60 20.81 -8.13
N LEU A 110 -7.80 22.06 -7.72
CA LEU A 110 -8.71 23.02 -8.31
C LEU A 110 -7.90 24.11 -8.99
N GLU A 111 -8.31 24.52 -10.18
CA GLU A 111 -7.75 25.71 -10.83
C GLU A 111 -8.69 26.88 -10.58
N VAL A 112 -8.24 27.86 -9.78
CA VAL A 112 -9.01 29.06 -9.47
C VAL A 112 -8.23 30.25 -10.00
N ALA A 113 -8.82 30.96 -10.97
CA ALA A 113 -8.23 32.14 -11.60
C ALA A 113 -6.81 31.92 -12.17
N GLY A 114 -6.55 30.76 -12.77
CA GLY A 114 -5.25 30.41 -13.38
C GLY A 114 -4.16 29.99 -12.39
N ALA A 115 -4.48 29.89 -11.10
CA ALA A 115 -3.60 29.33 -10.07
C ALA A 115 -4.15 27.98 -9.58
N GLY A 116 -3.30 26.95 -9.58
CA GLY A 116 -3.62 25.65 -9.01
C GLY A 116 -3.67 25.71 -7.48
N GLN A 117 -4.81 25.40 -6.89
CA GLN A 117 -5.01 25.23 -5.45
C GLN A 117 -5.36 23.79 -5.11
N VAL A 118 -4.70 23.23 -4.10
CA VAL A 118 -5.05 21.90 -3.58
C VAL A 118 -6.11 22.04 -2.49
N SER A 119 -7.33 21.61 -2.77
CA SER A 119 -8.44 21.57 -1.82
C SER A 119 -8.34 20.38 -0.86
N ASN A 120 -8.84 20.58 0.37
CA ASN A 120 -8.85 19.62 1.46
C ASN A 120 -7.48 19.10 1.91
N LEU A 121 -6.36 19.79 1.64
CA LEU A 121 -5.06 19.42 2.17
C LEU A 121 -4.88 19.96 3.60
N ASN A 122 -5.46 19.27 4.59
CA ASN A 122 -5.31 19.62 6.00
C ASN A 122 -3.88 19.29 6.51
N GLU A 123 -3.48 19.83 7.67
CA GLU A 123 -2.14 19.66 8.27
C GLU A 123 -1.72 18.20 8.39
N GLU A 124 -2.65 17.32 8.77
CA GLU A 124 -2.37 15.88 8.87
C GLU A 124 -1.98 15.27 7.52
N ARG A 125 -2.67 15.67 6.43
CA ARG A 125 -2.36 15.18 5.08
C ARG A 125 -1.04 15.76 4.61
N ARG A 126 -0.77 17.04 4.87
CA ARG A 126 0.52 17.68 4.58
C ARG A 126 1.67 16.95 5.26
N ARG A 127 1.52 16.59 6.54
CA ARG A 127 2.52 15.82 7.29
C ARG A 127 2.77 14.44 6.67
N VAL A 128 1.72 13.75 6.24
CA VAL A 128 1.88 12.46 5.53
C VAL A 128 2.63 12.63 4.22
N VAL A 129 2.36 13.68 3.44
CA VAL A 129 3.10 13.98 2.20
C VAL A 129 4.58 14.22 2.50
N GLN A 130 4.90 14.99 3.53
CA GLN A 130 6.29 15.25 3.95
C GLN A 130 7.02 13.97 4.38
N LEU A 131 6.33 13.07 5.09
CA LEU A 131 6.89 11.76 5.50
C LEU A 131 7.15 10.82 4.31
N LEU A 132 6.42 10.98 3.20
CA LEU A 132 6.65 10.22 1.96
C LEU A 132 7.80 10.79 1.12
N GLY A 133 8.29 11.98 1.45
CA GLY A 133 9.43 12.63 0.82
C GLY A 133 9.08 13.79 -0.12
N GLU A 134 10.10 14.57 -0.49
CA GLU A 134 9.95 15.81 -1.28
C GLU A 134 9.31 15.59 -2.66
N ALA A 135 9.57 14.45 -3.29
CA ALA A 135 8.98 14.12 -4.58
C ALA A 135 7.44 14.10 -4.50
N CYS A 136 6.88 13.52 -3.42
CA CYS A 136 5.44 13.56 -3.15
C CYS A 136 4.97 14.98 -2.81
N GLY A 137 5.79 15.77 -2.10
CA GLY A 137 5.53 17.18 -1.80
C GLY A 137 5.20 18.00 -3.05
N ARG A 138 6.03 17.88 -4.09
CA ARG A 138 5.86 18.62 -5.35
C ARG A 138 4.52 18.33 -6.04
N TYR A 139 4.04 17.10 -6.01
CA TYR A 139 2.73 16.74 -6.58
C TYR A 139 1.55 17.41 -5.87
N TYR A 140 1.68 17.67 -4.57
CA TYR A 140 0.64 18.31 -3.77
C TYR A 140 0.90 19.81 -3.54
N LEU A 141 1.85 20.41 -4.27
CA LEU A 141 2.29 21.80 -4.08
C LEU A 141 2.69 22.09 -2.62
N VAL A 142 3.19 21.07 -1.92
CA VAL A 142 3.76 21.16 -0.57
C VAL A 142 5.27 21.26 -0.73
N GLY A 143 5.75 22.50 -0.65
CA GLY A 143 7.17 22.84 -0.50
C GLY A 143 7.49 23.16 0.95
#